data_AF-A0A962BD72-F1
#
_entry.id   AF-A0A962BD72-F1
#
_cell.length_a   1.000
_cell.length_b   1.000
_cell.length_c   1.000
_cell.angle_alpha   90.00
_cell.angle_beta   90.00
_cell.angle_gamma   90.00
#
_symmetry.space_group_name_H-M   'P 1'
#
loop_
_entity.id
_entity.type
_entity.pdbx_description
1 polymer ?
#
loop_
_entity_poly.entity_id
_entity_poly.type
_entity_poly.pdbx_seq_one_letter_code
_entity_poly.pdbx_strand_id
1 'polypeptide(L)'
;MKAFLKENAVLIAGISLPVLLTLIFFFATQVEWTPVPPPKYQLVFATDYQNRTNNPYQIVVQDSQVRFRYFPPTKERDYGHWNKPRLYVYRPKTDTSQEIVIPSIDDPDKQIDVVLPELATAKISPLKESPDGYSFEYEYGGNRNLMTEIFGGGHRSRSNYVLRKGSYKVVIPKAPRYNSEFIGWILEE
;
A
#
# COMPACT_ATOMS: atom_id res chain seq x y z
N MET A 1 -16.08 37.24 46.25
CA MET A 1 -15.79 36.23 45.19
C MET A 1 -16.03 34.79 45.65
N LYS A 2 -15.46 34.32 46.77
CA LYS A 2 -15.69 32.94 47.28
C LYS A 2 -17.16 32.61 47.58
N ALA A 3 -17.94 33.54 48.16
CA ALA A 3 -19.36 33.33 48.45
C ALA A 3 -20.19 33.15 47.16
N PHE A 4 -19.98 34.02 46.17
CA PHE A 4 -20.64 33.97 44.87
C PHE A 4 -20.37 32.66 44.10
N LEU A 5 -19.12 32.16 44.12
CA LEU A 5 -18.75 30.88 43.52
C LEU A 5 -19.41 29.69 44.22
N LYS A 6 -19.62 29.77 45.55
CA LYS A 6 -20.25 28.72 46.35
C LYS A 6 -21.77 28.68 46.13
N GLU A 7 -22.41 29.84 46.08
CA GLU A 7 -23.86 29.98 45.90
C GLU A 7 -24.32 29.61 44.48
N ASN A 8 -23.47 29.87 43.49
CA ASN A 8 -23.77 29.59 42.08
C ASN A 8 -23.01 28.37 41.55
N ALA A 9 -22.49 27.50 42.41
CA ALA A 9 -21.64 26.38 42.02
C ALA A 9 -22.28 25.47 40.97
N VAL A 10 -23.59 25.21 41.08
CA VAL A 10 -24.35 24.39 40.11
C VAL A 10 -24.44 25.08 38.75
N LEU A 11 -24.74 26.39 38.73
CA LEU A 11 -24.84 27.18 37.50
C LEU A 11 -23.48 27.29 36.82
N ILE A 12 -22.43 27.56 37.60
CA ILE A 12 -21.05 27.65 37.12
C ILE A 12 -20.64 26.30 36.52
N ALA A 13 -20.86 25.18 37.20
CA ALA A 13 -20.56 23.86 36.67
C ALA A 13 -21.35 23.55 35.39
N GLY A 14 -22.64 23.90 35.34
CA GLY A 14 -23.52 23.69 34.19
C GLY A 14 -23.09 24.46 32.93
N ILE A 15 -22.48 25.64 33.09
CA ILE A 15 -21.99 26.45 31.96
C ILE A 15 -20.53 26.10 31.64
N SER A 16 -19.68 25.94 32.64
CA SER A 16 -18.24 25.73 32.44
C SER A 16 -17.93 24.36 31.86
N LEU A 17 -18.67 23.30 32.22
CA LEU A 17 -18.43 21.95 31.70
C LEU A 17 -18.60 21.86 30.16
N PRO A 18 -19.72 22.30 29.55
CA PRO A 18 -19.87 22.26 28.10
C PRO A 18 -18.89 23.19 27.37
N VAL A 19 -18.58 24.37 27.93
CA VAL A 19 -17.56 25.26 27.36
C VAL A 19 -16.19 24.60 27.38
N LEU A 20 -15.81 23.98 28.50
CA LEU A 20 -14.54 23.27 28.64
C LEU A 20 -14.43 22.09 27.68
N LEU A 21 -15.50 21.28 27.55
CA LEU A 21 -15.57 20.21 26.56
C LEU A 21 -15.40 20.75 25.14
N THR A 22 -16.09 21.84 24.80
CA THR A 22 -15.99 22.47 23.48
C THR A 22 -14.56 22.93 23.20
N LEU A 23 -13.89 23.53 24.18
CA LEU A 23 -12.48 23.92 24.06
C LEU A 23 -11.55 22.72 23.91
N ILE A 24 -11.74 21.65 24.68
CA ILE A 24 -10.94 20.41 24.57
C ILE A 24 -11.08 19.82 23.17
N PHE A 25 -12.30 19.69 22.65
CA PHE A 25 -12.52 19.20 21.29
C PHE A 25 -11.95 20.14 20.24
N PHE A 26 -12.07 21.46 20.43
CA PHE A 26 -11.46 22.45 19.55
C PHE A 26 -9.94 22.33 19.51
N PHE A 27 -9.26 22.25 20.65
CA PHE A 27 -7.81 22.05 20.66
C PHE A 27 -7.40 20.66 20.13
N ALA A 28 -8.21 19.63 20.36
CA ALA A 28 -7.99 18.31 19.77
C ALA A 28 -8.11 18.33 18.23
N THR A 29 -8.92 19.20 17.63
CA THR A 29 -8.95 19.38 16.17
C THR A 29 -7.80 20.23 15.62
N GLN A 30 -7.17 21.06 16.46
CA GLN A 30 -5.98 21.85 16.11
C GLN A 30 -4.67 21.06 16.24
N VAL A 31 -4.70 19.78 16.62
CA VAL A 31 -3.52 18.92 16.52
C VAL A 31 -3.19 18.78 15.04
N GLU A 32 -2.31 19.65 14.56
CA GLU A 32 -1.80 19.62 13.20
C GLU A 32 -1.11 18.27 12.99
N TRP A 33 -1.74 17.43 12.18
CA TRP A 33 -1.07 16.28 11.59
C TRP A 33 0.14 16.81 10.83
N THR A 34 1.33 16.48 11.32
CA THR A 34 2.60 16.76 10.64
C THR A 34 2.42 16.40 9.17
N PRO A 35 2.63 17.34 8.22
CA PRO A 35 2.42 17.07 6.82
C PRO A 35 3.38 15.95 6.41
N VAL A 36 2.83 14.75 6.19
CA VAL A 36 3.63 13.62 5.74
C VAL A 36 4.03 13.92 4.29
N PRO A 37 5.34 14.04 4.00
CA PRO A 37 5.80 14.40 2.66
C PRO A 37 5.43 13.28 1.68
N PRO A 38 5.00 13.59 0.45
CA PRO A 38 4.56 12.57 -0.51
C PRO A 38 5.68 11.57 -0.84
N PRO A 39 5.33 10.33 -1.24
CA PRO A 39 6.31 9.30 -1.56
C PRO A 39 7.21 9.74 -2.73
N LYS A 40 8.52 9.49 -2.59
CA LYS A 40 9.53 9.90 -3.56
C LYS A 40 10.04 8.75 -4.42
N TYR A 41 10.09 7.54 -3.86
CA TYR A 41 10.66 6.37 -4.51
C TYR A 41 9.62 5.61 -5.33
N GLN A 42 10.04 5.10 -6.49
CA GLN A 42 9.17 4.32 -7.36
C GLN A 42 9.03 2.90 -6.79
N LEU A 43 7.84 2.32 -6.94
CA LEU A 43 7.53 0.98 -6.46
C LEU A 43 7.49 0.02 -7.65
N VAL A 44 8.16 -1.12 -7.53
CA VAL A 44 8.00 -2.28 -8.40
C VAL A 44 7.09 -3.29 -7.70
N PHE A 45 6.01 -3.68 -8.36
CA PHE A 45 5.06 -4.67 -7.86
C PHE A 45 4.58 -5.59 -8.99
N ALA A 46 4.26 -6.82 -8.66
CA ALA A 46 3.69 -7.79 -9.59
C ALA A 46 2.20 -7.95 -9.33
N THR A 47 1.41 -8.31 -10.35
CA THR A 47 0.00 -8.69 -10.22
C THR A 47 -0.27 -10.03 -10.90
N ASP A 48 -1.43 -10.62 -10.59
CA ASP A 48 -1.75 -12.00 -10.99
C ASP A 48 -0.67 -12.99 -10.51
N TYR A 49 0.04 -12.60 -9.45
CA TYR A 49 1.25 -13.27 -9.00
C TYR A 49 1.06 -13.80 -7.59
N GLN A 50 1.30 -15.09 -7.41
CA GLN A 50 1.34 -15.71 -6.10
C GLN A 50 2.76 -16.16 -5.84
N ASN A 51 3.44 -15.51 -4.90
CA ASN A 51 4.79 -15.90 -4.51
C ASN A 51 4.75 -17.19 -3.69
N ARG A 52 4.74 -18.33 -4.39
CA ARG A 52 4.67 -19.67 -3.82
C ARG A 52 5.76 -20.53 -4.42
N THR A 53 6.30 -21.46 -3.64
CA THR A 53 7.39 -22.35 -4.05
C THR A 53 7.07 -23.17 -5.31
N ASN A 54 5.78 -23.50 -5.52
CA ASN A 54 5.32 -24.30 -6.66
C ASN A 54 4.91 -23.45 -7.86
N ASN A 55 4.93 -22.11 -7.75
CA ASN A 55 4.68 -21.24 -8.90
C ASN A 55 5.90 -21.33 -9.84
N PRO A 56 5.72 -21.73 -11.11
CA PRO A 56 6.81 -21.80 -12.08
C PRO A 56 7.40 -20.41 -12.38
N TYR A 57 6.63 -19.35 -12.19
CA TYR A 57 7.07 -17.97 -12.31
C TYR A 57 7.66 -17.49 -10.99
N GLN A 58 8.88 -16.96 -11.03
CA GLN A 58 9.52 -16.31 -9.89
C GLN A 58 10.05 -14.95 -10.29
N ILE A 59 9.72 -13.92 -9.50
CA ILE A 59 10.27 -12.58 -9.64
C ILE A 59 11.07 -12.31 -8.38
N VAL A 60 12.39 -12.14 -8.52
CA VAL A 60 13.29 -11.98 -7.39
C VAL A 60 14.18 -10.77 -7.60
N VAL A 61 14.50 -10.07 -6.51
CA VAL A 61 15.53 -9.05 -6.50
C VAL A 61 16.83 -9.70 -6.03
N GLN A 62 17.82 -9.77 -6.91
CA GLN A 62 19.14 -10.32 -6.60
C GLN A 62 20.21 -9.41 -7.19
N ASP A 63 21.25 -9.10 -6.41
CA ASP A 63 22.30 -8.15 -6.77
C ASP A 63 21.74 -6.79 -7.18
N SER A 64 20.73 -6.31 -6.44
CA SER A 64 20.00 -5.05 -6.68
C SER A 64 19.28 -4.96 -8.03
N GLN A 65 19.10 -6.07 -8.74
CA GLN A 65 18.37 -6.13 -10.00
C GLN A 65 17.16 -7.06 -9.89
N VAL A 66 16.07 -6.71 -10.59
CA VAL A 66 14.92 -7.60 -10.72
C VAL A 66 15.20 -8.62 -11.81
N ARG A 67 15.12 -9.89 -11.43
CA ARG A 67 15.21 -11.04 -12.33
C ARG A 67 13.87 -11.74 -12.43
N PHE A 68 13.55 -12.13 -13.65
CA PHE A 68 12.48 -13.04 -13.95
C PHE A 68 13.05 -14.44 -14.15
N ARG A 69 12.50 -15.39 -13.39
CA ARG A 69 12.83 -16.80 -13.48
C ARG A 69 11.59 -17.60 -13.85
N TYR A 70 11.77 -18.53 -14.77
CA TYR A 70 10.77 -19.52 -15.11
C TYR A 70 11.36 -20.91 -14.90
N PHE A 71 10.68 -21.72 -14.09
CA PHE A 71 10.99 -23.12 -13.88
C PHE A 71 9.89 -23.98 -14.51
N PRO A 72 10.21 -24.87 -15.45
CA PRO A 72 9.24 -25.79 -16.02
C PRO A 72 8.52 -26.57 -14.91
N PRO A 73 7.18 -26.66 -14.97
CA PRO A 73 6.43 -27.44 -13.99
C PRO A 73 6.81 -28.92 -14.11
N THR A 74 7.22 -29.51 -13.00
CA THR A 74 7.35 -30.98 -12.88
C THR A 74 6.00 -31.57 -12.43
N LYS A 75 5.80 -32.88 -12.59
CA LYS A 75 4.57 -33.57 -12.13
C LYS A 75 4.22 -33.31 -10.65
N GLU A 76 5.21 -32.96 -9.82
CA GLU A 76 5.04 -32.59 -8.41
C GLU A 76 4.66 -31.11 -8.19
N ARG A 77 4.96 -30.23 -9.16
CA ARG A 77 4.71 -28.78 -9.11
C ARG A 77 3.46 -28.33 -9.88
N ASP A 78 2.84 -29.21 -10.65
CA ASP A 78 1.78 -28.90 -11.63
C ASP A 78 0.36 -28.78 -11.05
N TYR A 79 0.22 -28.63 -9.72
CA TYR A 79 -1.09 -28.63 -9.07
C TYR A 79 -1.84 -27.28 -9.10
N GLY A 80 -1.31 -26.27 -9.80
CA GLY A 80 -1.87 -24.90 -9.78
C GLY A 80 -2.12 -24.33 -11.17
N HIS A 81 -3.29 -23.70 -11.36
CA HIS A 81 -3.53 -22.81 -12.50
C HIS A 81 -2.77 -21.50 -12.28
N TRP A 82 -1.49 -21.49 -12.66
CA TRP A 82 -0.62 -20.32 -12.51
C TRP A 82 -0.75 -19.37 -13.69
N ASN A 83 -1.14 -18.14 -13.40
CA ASN A 83 -1.11 -17.07 -14.40
C ASN A 83 0.31 -16.54 -14.56
N LYS A 84 0.67 -16.17 -15.80
CA LYS A 84 1.89 -15.40 -16.03
C LYS A 84 1.76 -14.06 -15.28
N PRO A 85 2.69 -13.72 -14.38
CA PRO A 85 2.60 -12.47 -13.64
C PRO A 85 2.75 -11.28 -14.58
N ARG A 86 2.19 -10.15 -14.18
CA ARG A 86 2.39 -8.85 -14.84
C ARG A 86 3.16 -7.96 -13.90
N LEU A 87 4.20 -7.30 -14.39
CA LEU A 87 5.05 -6.44 -13.56
C LEU A 87 4.74 -4.97 -13.84
N TYR A 88 4.67 -4.18 -12.79
CA TYR A 88 4.37 -2.75 -12.87
C TYR A 88 5.36 -1.92 -12.09
N VAL A 89 5.62 -0.71 -12.58
CA VAL A 89 6.30 0.37 -11.86
C VAL A 89 5.29 1.47 -11.58
N TYR A 90 5.06 1.73 -10.30
CA TYR A 90 4.33 2.91 -9.87
C TYR A 90 5.30 4.08 -9.65
N ARG A 91 5.01 5.21 -10.30
CA ARG A 91 5.75 6.47 -10.21
C ARG A 91 4.94 7.48 -9.38
N PRO A 92 5.33 7.76 -8.11
CA PRO A 92 4.58 8.69 -7.26
C PRO A 92 4.47 10.10 -7.79
N LYS A 93 5.51 10.60 -8.47
CA LYS A 93 5.55 11.99 -8.98
C LYS A 93 4.47 12.27 -10.02
N THR A 94 4.17 11.28 -10.86
CA THR A 94 3.19 11.39 -11.95
C THR A 94 1.87 10.71 -11.59
N ASP A 95 1.82 10.00 -10.47
CA ASP A 95 0.70 9.15 -10.05
C ASP A 95 0.26 8.17 -11.16
N THR A 96 1.24 7.45 -11.74
CA THR A 96 1.00 6.52 -12.83
C THR A 96 1.65 5.17 -12.59
N SER A 97 0.95 4.11 -12.97
CA SER A 97 1.48 2.74 -13.03
C SER A 97 1.77 2.37 -14.49
N GLN A 98 3.00 1.98 -14.79
CA GLN A 98 3.43 1.51 -16.10
C GLN A 98 3.72 0.02 -16.03
N GLU A 99 3.25 -0.76 -17.00
CA GLU A 99 3.58 -2.18 -17.12
C GLU A 99 4.95 -2.36 -17.76
N ILE A 100 5.75 -3.26 -17.20
CA ILE A 100 7.02 -3.73 -17.76
C ILE A 100 6.78 -5.04 -18.50
N VAL A 101 7.37 -5.17 -19.67
CA VAL A 101 7.28 -6.39 -20.45
C VAL A 101 8.15 -7.48 -19.82
N ILE A 102 7.51 -8.58 -19.41
CA ILE A 102 8.20 -9.79 -19.00
C ILE A 102 8.44 -10.68 -20.24
N PRO A 103 9.66 -11.24 -20.41
CA PRO A 103 9.99 -12.13 -21.52
C PRO A 103 8.91 -13.18 -21.81
N SER A 104 8.71 -13.49 -23.09
CA SER A 104 7.90 -14.62 -23.50
C SER A 104 8.63 -15.93 -23.19
N ILE A 105 7.86 -16.96 -22.87
CA ILE A 105 8.39 -18.32 -22.72
C ILE A 105 8.13 -19.00 -24.05
N ASP A 106 9.17 -19.07 -24.88
CA ASP A 106 9.07 -19.68 -26.20
C ASP A 106 9.11 -21.22 -26.11
N ASP A 107 9.78 -21.74 -25.08
CA ASP A 107 9.92 -23.16 -24.77
C ASP A 107 9.52 -23.43 -23.31
N PRO A 108 8.37 -24.09 -23.05
CA PRO A 108 7.88 -24.35 -21.70
C PRO A 108 8.71 -25.39 -20.93
N ASP A 109 9.57 -26.15 -21.61
CA ASP A 109 10.43 -27.17 -20.99
C ASP A 109 11.79 -26.61 -20.57
N LYS A 110 12.09 -25.35 -20.94
CA LYS A 110 13.37 -24.72 -20.67
C LYS A 110 13.29 -23.74 -19.50
N GLN A 111 14.24 -23.86 -18.57
CA GLN A 111 14.42 -22.86 -17.53
C GLN A 111 14.91 -21.54 -18.11
N ILE A 112 14.31 -20.43 -17.65
CA ILE A 112 14.71 -19.07 -18.01
C ILE A 112 15.15 -18.37 -16.71
N ASP A 113 16.29 -17.68 -16.75
CA ASP A 113 16.71 -16.72 -15.71
C ASP A 113 17.30 -15.51 -16.42
N VAL A 114 16.58 -14.39 -16.39
CA VAL A 114 16.97 -13.17 -17.09
C VAL A 114 16.71 -11.94 -16.24
N VAL A 115 17.64 -11.00 -16.32
CA VAL A 115 17.46 -9.63 -15.79
C VAL A 115 16.50 -8.90 -16.71
N LEU A 116 15.53 -8.19 -16.12
CA LEU A 116 14.57 -7.41 -16.92
C LEU A 116 15.25 -6.19 -17.54
N PRO A 117 15.29 -6.05 -18.88
CA PRO A 117 16.03 -4.98 -19.54
C PRO A 117 15.57 -3.57 -19.14
N GLU A 118 14.25 -3.38 -18.99
CA GLU A 118 13.66 -2.09 -18.61
C GLU A 118 14.06 -1.63 -17.19
N LEU A 119 14.52 -2.56 -16.34
CA LEU A 119 14.96 -2.28 -14.98
C LEU A 119 16.47 -2.54 -14.79
N ALA A 120 17.21 -2.83 -15.85
CA ALA A 120 18.61 -3.26 -15.74
C ALA A 120 19.53 -2.14 -15.26
N THR A 121 19.20 -0.87 -15.58
CA THR A 121 19.96 0.31 -15.13
C THR A 121 19.58 0.74 -13.71
N ALA A 122 18.40 0.35 -13.24
CA ALA A 122 17.86 0.77 -11.96
C ALA A 122 18.43 -0.06 -10.80
N LYS A 123 18.76 0.61 -9.69
CA LYS A 123 19.08 -0.07 -8.42
C LYS A 123 17.83 -0.31 -7.62
N ILE A 124 17.56 -1.58 -7.31
CA ILE A 124 16.33 -2.00 -6.64
C ILE A 124 16.63 -2.51 -5.23
N SER A 125 15.85 -2.01 -4.27
CA SER A 125 15.86 -2.45 -2.87
C SER A 125 14.72 -3.43 -2.61
N PRO A 126 14.99 -4.63 -2.05
CA PRO A 126 13.96 -5.59 -1.67
C PRO A 126 13.30 -5.30 -0.31
N LEU A 127 13.68 -4.20 0.36
CA LEU A 127 13.14 -3.86 1.68
C LEU A 127 11.65 -3.52 1.58
N LYS A 128 10.82 -4.04 2.48
CA LYS A 128 9.37 -3.80 2.48
C LYS A 128 9.02 -2.32 2.65
N GLU A 129 9.87 -1.59 3.37
CA GLU A 129 9.75 -0.15 3.57
C GLU A 129 10.69 0.59 2.63
N SER A 130 10.17 1.63 1.99
CA SER A 130 10.97 2.53 1.18
C SER A 130 11.91 3.37 2.05
N PRO A 131 12.96 3.98 1.49
CA PRO A 131 13.88 4.83 2.27
C PRO A 131 13.22 6.07 2.89
N ASP A 132 12.06 6.49 2.38
CA ASP A 132 11.23 7.55 2.97
C ASP A 132 10.11 7.03 3.88
N GLY A 133 10.08 5.73 4.18
CA GLY A 133 9.23 5.11 5.21
C GLY A 133 7.82 4.75 4.75
N TYR A 134 7.62 4.50 3.46
CA TYR A 134 6.36 4.01 2.90
C TYR A 134 6.39 2.48 2.75
N SER A 135 5.27 1.84 3.05
CA SER A 135 5.02 0.41 2.81
C SER A 135 3.98 0.21 1.73
N PHE A 136 4.15 -0.82 0.89
CA PHE A 136 3.10 -1.28 -0.02
C PHE A 136 2.15 -2.22 0.71
N GLU A 137 0.88 -1.84 0.79
CA GLU A 137 -0.12 -2.57 1.56
C GLU A 137 -1.42 -2.77 0.80
N TYR A 138 -2.06 -3.89 1.09
CA TYR A 138 -3.43 -4.13 0.68
C TYR A 138 -4.40 -3.62 1.75
N GLU A 139 -5.23 -2.64 1.39
CA GLU A 139 -6.26 -2.10 2.28
C GLU A 139 -7.64 -2.64 1.88
N TYR A 140 -8.28 -3.38 2.79
CA TYR A 140 -9.71 -3.66 2.74
C TYR A 140 -10.47 -2.44 3.29
N GLY A 141 -10.92 -1.55 2.40
CA GLY A 141 -11.72 -0.39 2.77
C GLY A 141 -13.18 -0.73 2.96
N GLY A 142 -13.65 -0.80 4.20
CA GLY A 142 -15.05 -0.59 4.55
C GLY A 142 -15.26 0.88 4.96
N ASN A 143 -16.28 1.55 4.44
CA ASN A 143 -16.67 2.87 4.94
C ASN A 143 -17.21 2.71 6.37
N ARG A 144 -16.35 2.87 7.38
CA ARG A 144 -16.73 2.93 8.80
C ARG A 144 -16.87 4.38 9.26
N ASN A 145 -17.72 5.14 8.57
CA ASN A 145 -18.12 6.44 9.12
C ASN A 145 -19.31 6.20 10.05
N LEU A 146 -19.30 6.85 11.22
CA LEU A 146 -20.37 6.81 12.23
C LEU A 146 -21.76 7.02 11.61
N MET A 147 -21.88 7.96 10.66
CA MET A 147 -23.13 8.22 9.94
C MET A 147 -23.57 7.04 9.06
N THR A 148 -22.63 6.28 8.50
CA THR A 148 -22.93 5.14 7.64
C THR A 148 -23.27 3.88 8.45
N GLU A 149 -22.73 3.75 9.66
CA GLU A 149 -23.09 2.72 10.63
C GLU A 149 -24.49 2.96 11.24
N ILE A 150 -24.82 4.20 11.60
CA ILE A 150 -26.11 4.55 12.21
C ILE A 150 -27.26 4.50 11.21
N PHE A 151 -27.04 4.95 9.97
CA PHE A 151 -28.12 5.09 8.97
C PHE A 151 -28.10 4.00 7.89
N GLY A 152 -27.37 2.90 8.09
CA GLY A 152 -27.45 1.69 7.25
C GLY A 152 -27.03 1.87 5.78
N GLY A 153 -26.32 2.95 5.46
CA GLY A 153 -26.16 3.45 4.08
C GLY A 153 -24.93 3.01 3.31
N GLY A 154 -24.15 2.01 3.75
CA GLY A 154 -22.82 1.81 3.17
C GLY A 154 -22.33 0.38 3.07
N HIS A 155 -22.58 -0.26 1.95
CA HIS A 155 -21.88 -1.50 1.59
C HIS A 155 -21.34 -1.42 0.17
N ARG A 156 -20.20 -0.73 0.02
CA ARG A 156 -19.26 -0.99 -1.07
C ARG A 156 -17.89 -1.15 -0.44
N SER A 157 -17.50 -2.41 -0.21
CA SER A 157 -16.12 -2.75 0.12
C SER A 157 -15.25 -2.31 -1.07
N ARG A 158 -14.38 -1.34 -0.85
CA ARG A 158 -13.40 -0.89 -1.83
C ARG A 158 -12.05 -1.42 -1.38
N SER A 159 -11.61 -2.50 -2.00
CA SER A 159 -10.24 -2.97 -1.87
C SER A 159 -9.34 -2.19 -2.82
N ASN A 160 -8.25 -1.64 -2.27
CA ASN A 160 -7.22 -0.97 -3.06
C ASN A 160 -5.84 -1.29 -2.47
N TYR A 161 -4.84 -1.30 -3.34
CA TYR A 161 -3.44 -1.26 -2.92
C TYR A 161 -3.04 0.19 -2.67
N VAL A 162 -2.32 0.42 -1.57
CA VAL A 162 -1.93 1.74 -1.12
C VAL A 162 -0.46 1.77 -0.72
N LEU A 163 0.14 2.95 -0.82
CA LEU A 163 1.36 3.27 -0.09
C LEU A 163 0.98 3.89 1.24
N ARG A 164 1.39 3.29 2.36
CA ARG A 164 1.08 3.75 3.71
C ARG A 164 2.33 4.29 4.39
N LYS A 165 2.17 5.39 5.12
CA LYS A 165 3.14 5.91 6.09
C LYS A 165 2.39 6.46 7.30
N GLY A 166 2.28 5.66 8.36
CA GLY A 166 1.42 5.97 9.51
C GLY A 166 -0.05 6.08 9.10
N SER A 167 -0.69 7.22 9.39
CA SER A 167 -2.07 7.52 8.98
C SER A 167 -2.18 8.03 7.54
N TYR A 168 -1.08 8.46 6.94
CA TYR A 168 -1.07 8.95 5.56
C TYR A 168 -1.07 7.79 4.57
N LYS A 169 -1.89 7.90 3.53
CA LYS A 169 -2.04 6.89 2.50
C LYS A 169 -2.17 7.48 1.11
N VAL A 170 -1.53 6.84 0.14
CA VAL A 170 -1.64 7.15 -1.29
C VAL A 170 -2.20 5.92 -2.00
N VAL A 171 -3.32 6.07 -2.69
CA VAL A 171 -3.92 4.97 -3.46
C VAL A 171 -3.16 4.81 -4.75
N ILE A 172 -2.75 3.59 -5.08
CA ILE A 172 -2.09 3.32 -6.36
C ILE A 172 -3.18 3.24 -7.44
N PRO A 173 -3.19 4.17 -8.41
CA PRO A 173 -4.24 4.24 -9.41
C PRO A 173 -4.18 3.04 -10.33
N LYS A 174 -5.35 2.44 -10.57
CA LYS A 174 -5.54 1.29 -11.46
C LYS A 174 -4.63 0.10 -11.15
N ALA A 175 -4.15 -0.04 -9.91
CA ALA A 175 -3.48 -1.26 -9.48
C ALA A 175 -4.43 -2.45 -9.71
N PRO A 176 -4.03 -3.46 -10.49
CA PRO A 176 -4.81 -4.68 -10.61
C PRO A 176 -5.07 -5.25 -9.20
N ARG A 177 -6.29 -5.72 -8.96
CA ARG A 177 -6.79 -6.03 -7.61
C ARG A 177 -6.47 -7.43 -7.11
N TYR A 178 -6.05 -8.33 -8.00
CA TYR A 178 -5.89 -9.74 -7.70
C TYR A 178 -4.42 -10.11 -7.55
N ASN A 179 -4.06 -10.61 -6.36
CA ASN A 179 -2.75 -11.16 -6.04
C ASN A 179 -1.60 -10.22 -6.47
N SER A 180 -1.68 -8.95 -6.03
CA SER A 180 -0.57 -8.02 -6.22
C SER A 180 0.41 -8.12 -5.06
N GLU A 181 1.68 -8.27 -5.42
CA GLU A 181 2.79 -8.59 -4.52
C GLU A 181 3.89 -7.54 -4.66
N PHE A 182 4.47 -7.17 -3.52
CA PHE A 182 5.61 -6.26 -3.46
C PHE A 182 6.86 -6.95 -4.04
N ILE A 183 7.59 -6.25 -4.92
CA ILE A 183 8.88 -6.74 -5.45
C ILE A 183 10.04 -5.92 -4.91
N GLY A 184 9.96 -4.58 -4.98
CA GLY A 184 11.06 -3.72 -4.55
C GLY A 184 10.83 -2.24 -4.77
N TRP A 185 11.73 -1.41 -4.25
CA TRP A 185 11.78 0.04 -4.47
C TRP A 185 12.93 0.40 -5.41
N ILE A 186 12.68 1.29 -6.37
CA ILE A 186 13.75 1.84 -7.22
C ILE A 186 14.41 2.99 -6.45
N LEU A 187 15.70 2.83 -6.15
CA LEU A 187 16.53 3.81 -5.44
C LEU A 187 17.14 4.84 -6.39
N GLU A 188 17.67 4.37 -7.52
CA GLU A 188 18.37 5.14 -8.54
C GLU A 188 17.97 4.57 -9.92
N GLU A 189 17.71 5.45 -10.89
CA GLU A 189 17.52 5.12 -12.32
C GLU A 189 18.78 5.51 -13.12
#